data_AF-A0A3P7N9G4-F1
#
_entry.id   AF-A0A3P7N9G4-F1
#
_cell.length_a   1.000
_cell.length_b   1.000
_cell.length_c   1.000
_cell.angle_alpha   90.00
_cell.angle_beta   90.00
_cell.angle_gamma   90.00
#
_symmetry.space_group_name_H-M   'P 1'
#
loop_
_entity.id
_entity.type
_entity.pdbx_description
1 polymer ?
#
loop_
_entity_poly.entity_id
_entity_poly.type
_entity_poly.pdbx_seq_one_letter_code
_entity_poly.pdbx_strand_id
1 'polypeptide(L)'
;MWFVFHHLCMEYVSDEDDEEEEAFSSDIDDEDSEEEAYLGEDREATVLQNHLEYGMNINIAEYKDGVRTTLNGTGRVYSSHLKEHIAAGRSVQFVNPATFDDRV
;
A
#
# COMPACT_ATOMS: atom_id res chain seq x y z
N MET A 1 -15.67 6.60 -1.25
CA MET A 1 -14.29 7.13 -1.17
C MET A 1 -13.36 6.07 -1.77
N TRP A 2 -12.61 6.37 -2.82
CA TRP A 2 -11.69 5.44 -3.47
C TRP A 2 -10.28 5.74 -2.95
N PHE A 3 -9.63 4.77 -2.32
CA PHE A 3 -8.21 4.89 -1.94
C PHE A 3 -7.39 4.00 -2.88
N VAL A 4 -6.66 4.63 -3.79
CA VAL A 4 -5.62 3.98 -4.60
C VAL A 4 -4.31 4.36 -3.93
N PHE A 5 -3.59 3.37 -3.37
CA PHE A 5 -2.25 3.59 -2.88
C PHE A 5 -1.28 3.33 -4.03
N HIS A 6 -0.76 4.41 -4.60
CA HIS A 6 0.41 4.39 -5.46
C HIS A 6 1.62 4.42 -4.54
N HIS A 7 2.52 3.45 -4.67
CA HIS A 7 3.89 3.62 -4.20
C HIS A 7 4.42 4.80 -5.03
N LEU A 8 4.59 5.96 -4.41
CA LEU A 8 5.22 7.09 -5.06
C LEU A 8 6.64 6.63 -5.43
N CYS A 9 6.88 6.36 -6.71
CA CYS A 9 8.23 6.48 -7.25
C CYS A 9 8.65 7.92 -7.01
N MET A 10 9.47 8.13 -5.99
CA MET A 10 10.10 9.40 -5.67
C MET A 10 11.19 9.64 -6.75
N GLU A 11 10.79 10.09 -7.93
CA GLU A 11 11.73 10.72 -8.86
C GLU A 11 12.19 12.02 -8.20
N TYR A 12 13.40 11.97 -7.64
CA TYR A 12 14.12 13.11 -7.09
C TYR A 12 14.39 14.09 -8.24
N VAL A 13 13.56 15.12 -8.35
CA VAL A 13 13.93 16.35 -9.06
C VAL A 13 14.73 17.18 -8.07
N SER A 14 16.06 17.17 -8.21
CA SER A 14 16.93 18.09 -7.49
C SER A 14 16.84 19.48 -8.15
N ASP A 15 16.00 20.34 -7.60
CA ASP A 15 16.14 21.80 -7.77
C ASP A 15 16.70 22.33 -6.44
N GLU A 16 17.96 22.76 -6.50
CA GLU A 16 18.64 23.50 -5.43
C GLU A 16 18.04 24.91 -5.36
N ASP A 17 17.43 25.32 -4.25
CA ASP A 17 17.43 26.72 -3.80
C ASP A 17 16.94 26.83 -2.34
N ASP A 18 17.66 27.67 -1.58
CA ASP A 18 17.64 27.89 -0.14
C ASP A 18 16.28 28.30 0.47
N GLU A 19 16.02 27.88 1.71
CA GLU A 19 15.82 28.74 2.91
C GLU A 19 15.02 28.02 4.02
N GLU A 20 15.72 27.73 5.12
CA GLU A 20 15.34 27.83 6.55
C GLU A 20 14.05 27.15 7.09
N GLU A 21 14.29 26.41 8.19
CA GLU A 21 13.43 26.09 9.34
C GLU A 21 12.82 24.67 9.54
N GLU A 22 13.05 24.21 10.77
CA GLU A 22 12.51 23.07 11.50
C GLU A 22 13.14 21.69 11.25
N ALA A 23 14.20 21.43 12.02
CA ALA A 23 14.76 20.11 12.27
C ALA A 23 13.72 19.16 12.89
N PHE A 24 12.92 18.51 12.04
CA PHE A 24 12.20 17.30 12.40
C PHE A 24 13.22 16.16 12.43
N SER A 25 13.73 15.86 13.63
CA SER A 25 14.54 14.67 13.89
C SER A 25 13.66 13.43 13.73
N SER A 26 13.44 12.99 12.49
CA SER A 26 13.19 11.57 12.26
C SER A 26 14.54 10.88 12.43
N ASP A 27 14.74 10.26 13.59
CA ASP A 27 15.75 9.22 13.76
C ASP A 27 15.52 8.19 12.65
N ILE A 28 16.26 8.35 11.56
CA ILE A 28 16.43 7.36 10.51
C ILE A 28 17.42 6.37 11.11
N ASP A 29 16.87 5.36 11.78
CA ASP A 29 17.60 4.13 12.05
C ASP A 29 17.92 3.49 10.68
N ASP A 30 19.15 3.73 10.22
CA ASP A 30 19.85 2.94 9.21
C ASP A 30 20.02 1.50 9.74
N GLU A 31 18.94 0.72 9.72
CA GLU A 31 18.99 -0.73 9.83
C GLU A 31 18.71 -1.30 8.44
N ASP A 32 19.66 -2.12 7.96
CA ASP A 32 19.59 -3.00 6.78
C ASP A 32 18.27 -3.82 6.81
N SER A 33 17.17 -3.19 6.43
CA SER A 33 15.85 -3.79 6.39
C SER A 33 15.71 -4.43 5.03
N GLU A 34 15.73 -5.75 5.02
CA GLU A 34 14.97 -6.52 4.03
C GLU A 34 13.56 -5.92 3.97
N GLU A 35 13.34 -4.99 3.03
CA GLU A 35 12.19 -4.08 2.96
C GLU A 35 10.91 -4.89 2.66
N GLU A 36 10.43 -5.60 3.67
CA GLU A 36 9.17 -6.30 3.64
C GLU A 36 8.08 -5.26 3.50
N ALA A 37 7.38 -5.32 2.39
CA ALA A 37 6.32 -4.37 2.06
C ALA A 37 5.35 -4.19 3.24
N TYR A 38 5.33 -2.98 3.81
CA TYR A 38 4.54 -2.69 4.99
C TYR A 38 3.08 -2.36 4.61
N LEU A 39 2.15 -3.21 5.04
CA LEU A 39 0.72 -3.03 4.78
C LEU A 39 0.05 -2.06 5.80
N GLY A 40 0.68 -1.87 6.96
CA GLY A 40 0.10 -1.17 8.11
C GLY A 40 -0.64 -2.13 9.06
N GLU A 41 -0.44 -1.96 10.37
CA GLU A 41 -0.99 -2.84 11.42
C GLU A 41 -2.53 -2.98 11.35
N ASP A 42 -3.26 -1.88 11.25
CA ASP A 42 -4.73 -1.87 11.15
C ASP A 42 -5.25 -2.68 9.93
N ARG A 43 -4.54 -2.59 8.81
CA ARG A 43 -4.93 -3.23 7.55
C ARG A 43 -4.54 -4.70 7.54
N GLU A 44 -3.38 -5.04 8.09
CA GLU A 44 -2.97 -6.43 8.27
C GLU A 44 -3.91 -7.16 9.23
N ALA A 45 -4.29 -6.52 10.34
CA ALA A 45 -5.30 -7.04 11.26
C ALA A 45 -6.65 -7.27 10.55
N THR A 46 -7.09 -6.33 9.71
CA THR A 46 -8.33 -6.47 8.92
C THR A 46 -8.30 -7.71 8.04
N VAL A 47 -7.19 -7.98 7.35
CA VAL A 47 -7.03 -9.13 6.45
C VAL A 47 -6.95 -10.44 7.23
N LEU A 48 -6.30 -10.44 8.40
CA LEU A 48 -6.16 -11.62 9.25
C LEU A 48 -7.47 -12.01 9.94
N GLN A 49 -8.23 -11.02 10.43
CA GLN A 49 -9.46 -11.22 11.19
C GLN A 49 -10.67 -11.51 10.31
N ASN A 50 -10.68 -11.03 9.06
CA ASN A 50 -11.81 -11.19 8.14
C ASN A 50 -11.55 -12.20 7.02
N HIS A 51 -12.63 -12.66 6.40
CA HIS A 51 -12.58 -13.46 5.17
C HIS A 51 -12.72 -12.54 3.96
N LEU A 52 -11.59 -12.02 3.46
CA LEU A 52 -11.55 -11.13 2.30
C LEU A 52 -11.30 -11.92 1.01
N GLU A 53 -12.00 -11.57 -0.07
CA GLU A 53 -11.83 -12.22 -1.37
C GLU A 53 -11.43 -11.22 -2.47
N TYR A 54 -10.62 -11.71 -3.41
CA TYR A 54 -10.27 -10.96 -4.62
C TYR A 54 -11.52 -10.67 -5.46
N GLY A 55 -11.63 -9.45 -5.99
CA GLY A 55 -12.78 -9.00 -6.77
C GLY A 55 -13.98 -8.57 -5.95
N MET A 56 -14.11 -9.02 -4.70
CA MET A 56 -15.23 -8.68 -3.82
C MET A 56 -14.84 -7.60 -2.81
N ASN A 57 -13.77 -7.85 -2.04
CA ASN A 57 -13.30 -6.94 -1.00
C ASN A 57 -11.97 -6.29 -1.37
N ILE A 58 -11.16 -6.96 -2.18
CA ILE A 58 -9.83 -6.48 -2.57
C ILE A 58 -9.67 -6.55 -4.08
N ASN A 59 -9.10 -5.49 -4.67
CA ASN A 59 -8.62 -5.49 -6.04
C ASN A 59 -7.13 -5.18 -6.10
N ILE A 60 -6.42 -5.88 -6.98
CA ILE A 60 -5.02 -5.60 -7.32
C ILE A 60 -4.98 -4.93 -8.69
N ALA A 61 -4.35 -3.78 -8.75
CA ALA A 61 -4.15 -3.05 -10.00
C ALA A 61 -2.66 -2.82 -10.25
N GLU A 62 -2.27 -2.94 -11.50
CA GLU A 62 -0.95 -2.55 -11.98
C GLU A 62 -1.16 -1.51 -13.08
N TYR A 63 -0.36 -0.45 -13.04
CA TYR A 63 -0.38 0.61 -14.05
C TYR A 63 0.93 0.54 -14.81
N LYS A 64 0.85 0.28 -16.12
CA LYS A 64 2.02 0.20 -16.99
C LYS A 64 1.71 0.90 -18.30
N ASP A 65 2.59 1.81 -18.71
CA ASP A 65 2.45 2.60 -19.95
C ASP A 65 1.09 3.33 -20.07
N GLY A 66 0.57 3.82 -18.94
CA GLY A 66 -0.73 4.51 -18.87
C GLY A 66 -1.95 3.59 -18.93
N VAL A 67 -1.76 2.27 -18.99
CA VAL A 67 -2.84 1.27 -19.02
C VAL A 67 -2.96 0.60 -17.65
N ARG A 68 -4.19 0.55 -17.11
CA ARG A 68 -4.52 -0.18 -15.89
C ARG A 68 -4.85 -1.64 -16.22
N THR A 69 -4.11 -2.56 -15.64
CA THR A 69 -4.44 -4.00 -15.63
C THR A 69 -4.93 -4.39 -14.24
N THR A 70 -5.87 -5.34 -14.17
CA THR A 70 -6.35 -5.91 -12.90
C THR A 70 -5.82 -7.33 -12.78
N LEU A 71 -5.07 -7.59 -11.72
CA LEU A 71 -4.32 -8.83 -11.50
C LEU A 71 -4.87 -9.56 -10.26
N ASN A 72 -6.19 -9.68 -10.20
CA ASN A 72 -6.85 -10.35 -9.08
C ASN A 72 -6.53 -11.85 -9.10
N GLY A 73 -6.14 -12.37 -7.93
CA GLY A 73 -6.10 -13.80 -7.69
C GLY A 73 -7.51 -14.40 -7.65
N THR A 74 -7.59 -15.67 -7.25
CA THR A 74 -8.88 -16.36 -7.09
C THR A 74 -9.10 -16.73 -5.63
N GLY A 75 -10.28 -16.42 -5.09
CA GLY A 75 -10.67 -16.78 -3.73
C GLY A 75 -10.11 -15.84 -2.66
N ARG A 76 -9.72 -16.42 -1.51
CA ARG A 76 -9.34 -15.69 -0.31
C ARG A 76 -8.01 -14.95 -0.47
N VAL A 77 -7.97 -13.73 0.05
CA VAL A 77 -6.78 -12.88 0.16
C VAL A 77 -6.10 -13.13 1.49
N TYR A 78 -4.78 -13.32 1.46
CA TYR A 78 -3.92 -13.42 2.64
C TYR A 78 -2.98 -12.23 2.72
N SER A 79 -2.51 -11.89 3.91
CA SER A 79 -1.59 -10.76 4.13
C SER A 79 -0.29 -10.93 3.33
N SER A 80 0.23 -12.16 3.25
CA SER A 80 1.41 -12.50 2.44
C SER A 80 1.25 -12.10 0.99
N HIS A 81 0.11 -12.42 0.36
CA HIS A 81 -0.14 -12.06 -1.03
C HIS A 81 -0.16 -10.54 -1.24
N LEU A 82 -0.70 -9.78 -0.28
CA LEU A 82 -0.72 -8.32 -0.37
C LEU A 82 0.69 -7.74 -0.27
N LYS A 83 1.52 -8.28 0.63
CA LYS A 83 2.94 -7.89 0.75
C LYS A 83 3.69 -8.16 -0.55
N GLU A 84 3.51 -9.34 -1.15
CA GLU A 84 4.08 -9.66 -2.47
C GLU A 84 3.63 -8.71 -3.58
N HIS A 85 2.34 -8.34 -3.62
CA HIS A 85 1.83 -7.40 -4.61
C HIS A 85 2.39 -5.98 -4.40
N ILE A 86 2.50 -5.53 -3.15
CA ILE A 86 3.06 -4.22 -2.83
C ILE A 86 4.56 -4.19 -3.15
N ALA A 87 5.32 -5.23 -2.79
CA ALA A 87 6.74 -5.37 -3.15
C ALA A 87 6.96 -5.41 -4.67
N ALA A 88 6.00 -5.94 -5.42
CA ALA A 88 6.00 -5.90 -6.88
C ALA A 88 5.57 -4.54 -7.49
N GLY A 89 5.35 -3.51 -6.67
CA GLY A 89 4.94 -2.17 -7.12
C GLY A 89 3.48 -2.07 -7.56
N ARG A 90 2.62 -3.01 -7.14
CA ARG A 90 1.19 -3.03 -7.50
C ARG A 90 0.35 -2.33 -6.45
N SER A 91 -0.74 -1.72 -6.89
CA SER A 91 -1.70 -1.08 -6.00
C SER A 91 -2.71 -2.08 -5.46
N VAL A 92 -2.95 -2.01 -4.15
CA VAL A 92 -4.01 -2.74 -3.45
C VAL A 92 -5.17 -1.80 -3.16
N GLN A 93 -6.38 -2.18 -3.57
CA GLN A 93 -7.60 -1.43 -3.32
C GLN A 93 -8.51 -2.23 -2.39
N PHE A 94 -8.85 -1.65 -1.24
CA PHE A 94 -9.92 -2.15 -0.37
C PHE A 94 -11.26 -1.59 -0.84
N VAL A 95 -12.22 -2.49 -1.08
CA VAL A 95 -13.59 -2.17 -1.46
C VAL A 95 -14.42 -2.04 -0.20
N ASN A 96 -15.16 -0.92 -0.09
CA ASN A 96 -16.03 -0.61 1.03
C ASN A 96 -15.35 -0.72 2.43
N PRO A 97 -14.26 0.05 2.66
CA PRO A 97 -13.45 -0.08 3.88
C PRO A 97 -14.23 0.15 5.18
N ALA A 98 -15.32 0.92 5.15
CA ALA A 98 -16.20 1.15 6.29
C ALA A 98 -16.88 -0.12 6.83
N THR A 99 -16.87 -1.23 6.08
CA THR A 99 -17.36 -2.54 6.57
C THR A 99 -16.46 -3.14 7.64
N PHE A 100 -15.21 -2.69 7.71
CA PHE A 100 -14.17 -3.27 8.56
C PHE A 100 -13.65 -2.28 9.61
N ASP A 101 -14.18 -1.06 9.62
CA ASP A 101 -13.81 -0.02 10.57
C ASP A 101 -14.97 0.22 11.54
N ASP A 102 -14.81 -0.25 12.78
CA ASP A 102 -15.80 -0.11 13.86
C ASP A 102 -15.77 1.28 14.53
N ARG A 103 -14.90 2.20 14.09
CA ARG A 103 -14.75 3.55 14.67
C ARG A 103 -15.84 4.55 14.22
N VAL A 104 -16.98 4.07 13.73
CA VAL A 104 -18.13 4.85 13.25
C VAL A 104 -18.96 5.47 14.38
#